data_AF-A0A7S5RZ87-F1
#
_entry.id   AF-A0A7S5RZ87-F1
#
_cell.length_a   1.000
_cell.length_b   1.000
_cell.length_c   1.000
_cell.angle_alpha   90.00
_cell.angle_beta   90.00
_cell.angle_gamma   90.00
#
_symmetry.space_group_name_H-M   'P 1'
#
loop_
_entity.id
_entity.type
_entity.pdbx_description
1 polymer ?
#
loop_
_entity_poly.entity_id
_entity_poly.type
_entity_poly.pdbx_seq_one_letter_code
_entity_poly.pdbx_strand_id
1 'polypeptide(L)'
;MNIRTTRLHYIPTRLAPEFTAYSPRPMPGFSYAASMSPLRLRLHARHSASASQPSRSQGWDPHAALAVATVALFSRISQGALRRVAHPTACTYSILMDCCCRAHRPDMALAFFGRLLRTGLEADQVVFSTLLKGLCHAKRSDEALDVLLHRMPELGCTTHVVAYNTVIHGFFREGQVGKACDIFHGMAQQGVAPNVVTYNSVIDALCKARAMDKAEYFLGQMVDSGVVPNNVTYNSLIHGYSSSGHSKEAVRVLKQMTSKGIIPDVFTCNLLMASLCNNRRSKEAAELFDSMAMKGLKPNTVSYAILLHGYATEGCLVDMINLFNSMATDCILPNCRIFNILINAYAKSGKLDKAMLIFKEMHKRGVSPDVVTYSTVIHAFCKMGSLDIAMDKFNQMVDMGVRPNATVYHSLIQGFCTHGDLVKAKELVTEMRNKAMRPPDIKFFHSIMQNLCTEGRVIEARDILDLMLHIGMRPDVPIFNLLIGGYCLVREMEDATKMFD
;
A
#
# COMPACT_ATOMS: atom_id res chain seq x y z
N MET A 1 -65.37 -31.12 -34.20
CA MET A 1 -66.41 -30.11 -33.97
C MET A 1 -65.89 -28.75 -34.41
N ASN A 2 -66.58 -28.12 -35.37
CA ASN A 2 -66.62 -26.71 -35.80
C ASN A 2 -65.29 -25.91 -35.90
N ILE A 3 -64.78 -25.60 -37.09
CA ILE A 3 -65.24 -24.63 -38.13
C ILE A 3 -65.08 -23.15 -37.71
N ARG A 4 -64.15 -22.45 -38.37
CA ARG A 4 -64.29 -21.15 -39.08
C ARG A 4 -62.92 -20.79 -39.72
N THR A 5 -62.66 -20.98 -41.03
CA THR A 5 -62.87 -20.04 -42.16
C THR A 5 -62.63 -18.56 -41.79
N THR A 6 -61.75 -17.78 -42.46
CA THR A 6 -61.88 -17.21 -43.84
C THR A 6 -60.56 -16.43 -44.14
N ARG A 7 -59.79 -16.70 -45.23
CA ARG A 7 -59.60 -15.93 -46.51
C ARG A 7 -59.46 -14.39 -46.37
N LEU A 8 -58.68 -13.59 -47.11
CA LEU A 8 -57.82 -13.66 -48.32
C LEU A 8 -57.15 -12.26 -48.54
N HIS A 9 -56.24 -12.16 -49.53
CA HIS A 9 -55.67 -10.98 -50.26
C HIS A 9 -54.31 -10.44 -49.76
N TYR A 10 -53.17 -10.58 -50.44
CA TYR A 10 -52.70 -10.27 -51.82
C TYR A 10 -52.37 -8.77 -52.07
N ILE A 11 -51.07 -8.40 -51.86
CA ILE A 11 -50.06 -7.73 -52.74
C ILE A 11 -50.48 -6.41 -53.50
N PRO A 12 -49.63 -5.39 -53.84
CA PRO A 12 -48.28 -4.93 -53.42
C PRO A 12 -48.09 -3.37 -53.27
N THR A 13 -46.82 -2.96 -53.11
CA THR A 13 -46.07 -1.83 -53.76
C THR A 13 -45.75 -0.52 -53.01
N ARG A 14 -44.42 -0.24 -53.00
CA ARG A 14 -43.70 1.06 -53.19
C ARG A 14 -43.85 2.10 -52.05
N LEU A 15 -42.82 2.81 -51.57
CA LEU A 15 -41.56 3.30 -52.15
C LEU A 15 -40.44 3.37 -51.08
N ALA A 16 -39.20 3.21 -51.54
CA ALA A 16 -37.98 3.64 -50.86
C ALA A 16 -37.84 5.18 -50.87
N PRO A 17 -36.92 5.72 -50.06
CA PRO A 17 -36.04 6.77 -50.52
C PRO A 17 -34.58 6.30 -50.52
N GLU A 18 -33.96 6.51 -51.67
CA GLU A 18 -32.52 6.49 -51.92
C GLU A 18 -31.82 7.58 -51.11
N PHE A 19 -30.68 7.29 -50.50
CA PHE A 19 -29.61 8.28 -50.33
C PHE A 19 -28.23 7.59 -50.41
N THR A 20 -27.75 7.57 -51.65
CA THR A 20 -26.37 7.88 -52.10
C THR A 20 -25.19 7.34 -51.29
N ALA A 21 -24.59 6.28 -51.84
CA ALA A 21 -23.20 5.92 -51.66
C ALA A 21 -22.30 7.03 -52.23
N TYR A 22 -21.44 7.61 -51.38
CA TYR A 22 -20.30 8.42 -51.83
C TYR A 22 -19.03 7.58 -51.81
N SER A 23 -18.63 7.14 -53.00
CA SER A 23 -17.28 6.69 -53.31
C SER A 23 -16.34 7.91 -53.45
N PRO A 24 -15.20 7.98 -52.76
CA PRO A 24 -14.15 8.91 -53.16
C PRO A 24 -13.33 8.29 -54.29
N ARG A 25 -13.30 8.99 -55.42
CA ARG A 25 -12.37 8.76 -56.54
C ARG A 25 -10.91 8.93 -56.08
N PRO A 26 -9.95 8.27 -56.75
CA PRO A 26 -8.52 8.41 -56.47
C PRO A 26 -7.89 9.64 -57.19
N MET A 27 -6.68 9.98 -56.73
CA MET A 27 -5.63 10.83 -57.33
C MET A 27 -5.54 12.30 -56.86
N PRO A 28 -4.34 12.92 -56.84
CA PRO A 28 -3.10 12.52 -57.53
C PRO A 28 -1.84 12.39 -56.65
N GLY A 29 -0.89 11.61 -57.17
CA GLY A 29 0.45 11.50 -56.61
C GLY A 29 1.22 12.81 -56.71
N PHE A 30 1.97 13.10 -55.63
CA PHE A 30 3.20 13.88 -55.69
C PHE A 30 4.30 13.02 -55.08
N SER A 31 5.21 12.55 -55.93
CA SER A 31 6.55 12.18 -55.53
C SER A 31 7.29 13.44 -55.08
N TYR A 32 7.90 13.44 -53.91
CA TYR A 32 9.21 14.04 -53.72
C TYR A 32 9.89 13.39 -52.51
N ALA A 33 10.98 12.68 -52.80
CA ALA A 33 12.05 12.46 -51.86
C ALA A 33 12.62 13.83 -51.46
N ALA A 34 12.68 14.12 -50.16
CA ALA A 34 13.59 15.12 -49.59
C ALA A 34 13.72 14.95 -48.07
N SER A 35 14.95 14.63 -47.65
CA SER A 35 15.56 14.91 -46.34
C SER A 35 14.85 14.44 -45.07
N MET A 36 15.16 13.21 -44.64
CA MET A 36 15.37 12.96 -43.21
C MET A 36 16.58 13.78 -42.76
N SER A 37 16.32 14.98 -42.23
CA SER A 37 17.29 15.75 -41.47
C SER A 37 17.18 15.34 -40.00
N PRO A 38 18.28 14.99 -39.32
CA PRO A 38 18.23 14.60 -37.91
C PRO A 38 17.99 15.85 -37.04
N LEU A 39 16.79 15.95 -36.45
CA LEU A 39 16.58 16.86 -35.32
C LEU A 39 17.41 16.32 -34.15
N ARG A 40 18.57 16.95 -33.97
CA ARG A 40 19.54 16.75 -32.90
C ARG A 40 18.87 16.93 -31.53
N LEU A 41 18.56 15.82 -30.86
CA LEU A 41 18.59 15.77 -29.40
C LEU A 41 20.05 15.90 -28.97
N ARG A 42 20.50 17.14 -28.72
CA ARG A 42 21.71 17.41 -27.94
C ARG A 42 21.45 16.96 -26.49
N LEU A 43 21.63 15.67 -26.23
CA LEU A 43 21.95 15.20 -24.89
C LEU A 43 23.34 15.72 -24.56
N HIS A 44 23.41 16.76 -23.72
CA HIS A 44 24.64 17.09 -23.01
C HIS A 44 24.96 15.94 -22.05
N ALA A 45 25.67 14.93 -22.58
CA ALA A 45 26.44 14.02 -21.76
C ALA A 45 27.56 14.84 -21.09
N ARG A 46 27.30 15.35 -19.89
CA ARG A 46 28.40 15.73 -19.00
C ARG A 46 29.13 14.44 -18.64
N HIS A 47 30.37 14.33 -19.12
CA HIS A 47 31.33 13.38 -18.60
C HIS A 47 31.50 13.62 -17.10
N SER A 48 30.95 12.72 -16.29
CA SER A 48 31.45 12.43 -14.95
C SER A 48 31.85 10.97 -14.92
N ALA A 49 33.02 10.68 -15.46
CA ALA A 49 33.75 9.47 -15.14
C ALA A 49 34.34 9.66 -13.73
N SER A 50 33.64 9.18 -12.72
CA SER A 50 34.26 8.78 -11.46
C SER A 50 33.55 7.52 -10.99
N ALA A 51 34.17 6.38 -11.27
CA ALA A 51 33.79 5.11 -10.70
C ALA A 51 34.03 5.17 -9.18
N SER A 52 32.98 5.44 -8.40
CA SER A 52 32.95 5.08 -6.99
C SER A 52 32.25 3.72 -6.87
N GLN A 53 32.97 2.77 -6.28
CA GLN A 53 32.46 1.45 -5.93
C GLN A 53 31.21 1.61 -5.03
N PRO A 54 30.13 0.81 -5.22
CA PRO A 54 29.05 0.79 -4.26
C PRO A 54 29.55 0.09 -2.99
N SER A 55 29.56 0.84 -1.89
CA SER A 55 29.71 0.32 -0.53
C SER A 55 28.66 -0.76 -0.27
N ARG A 56 29.12 -1.92 0.22
CA ARG A 56 28.32 -3.07 0.64
C ARG A 56 27.38 -2.72 1.81
N SER A 57 26.18 -2.22 1.52
CA SER A 57 25.08 -2.21 2.50
C SER A 57 23.72 -1.91 1.86
N GLN A 58 23.36 -2.62 0.79
CA GLN A 58 21.96 -2.72 0.36
C GLN A 58 21.60 -4.20 0.25
N GLY A 59 20.46 -4.53 0.85
CA GLY A 59 19.97 -5.90 1.00
C GLY A 59 19.98 -6.65 -0.32
N TRP A 60 20.26 -7.95 -0.21
CA TRP A 60 20.22 -8.90 -1.31
C TRP A 60 18.80 -8.90 -1.89
N ASP A 61 18.60 -8.19 -3.01
CA ASP A 61 17.33 -8.19 -3.74
C ASP A 61 17.38 -9.27 -4.82
N PRO A 62 16.65 -10.39 -4.67
CA PRO A 62 16.63 -11.48 -5.64
C PRO A 62 16.17 -11.02 -7.03
N HIS A 63 15.32 -9.99 -7.10
CA HIS A 63 14.79 -9.48 -8.37
C HIS A 63 15.83 -8.67 -9.15
N ALA A 64 16.70 -7.92 -8.45
CA ALA A 64 17.80 -7.19 -9.07
C ALA A 64 18.85 -8.15 -9.66
N ALA A 65 19.18 -9.24 -8.96
CA ALA A 65 20.09 -10.27 -9.45
C ALA A 65 19.56 -10.98 -10.71
N LEU A 66 18.25 -11.29 -10.72
CA LEU A 66 17.58 -11.88 -11.87
C LEU A 66 17.58 -10.94 -13.09
N ALA A 67 17.35 -9.64 -12.88
CA ALA A 67 17.40 -8.63 -13.94
C ALA A 67 18.80 -8.46 -14.53
N VAL A 68 19.86 -8.50 -13.70
CA VAL A 68 21.25 -8.47 -14.18
C VAL A 68 21.57 -9.75 -14.97
N ALA A 69 21.11 -10.91 -14.48
CA ALA A 69 21.30 -12.19 -15.17
C ALA A 69 20.57 -12.25 -16.52
N THR A 70 19.35 -11.72 -16.64
CA THR A 70 18.61 -11.67 -17.91
C THR A 70 19.25 -10.70 -18.91
N VAL A 71 19.73 -9.53 -18.46
CA VAL A 71 20.48 -8.59 -19.31
C VAL A 71 21.81 -9.20 -19.77
N ALA A 72 22.51 -9.94 -18.90
CA ALA A 72 23.73 -10.67 -19.25
C ALA A 72 23.46 -11.85 -20.20
N LEU A 73 22.32 -12.52 -20.07
CA LEU A 73 21.90 -13.56 -21.02
C LEU A 73 21.60 -12.94 -22.39
N PHE A 74 20.95 -11.77 -22.42
CA PHE A 74 20.67 -11.04 -23.66
C PHE A 74 21.93 -10.52 -24.34
N SER A 75 22.91 -9.99 -23.59
CA SER A 75 24.18 -9.56 -24.18
C SER A 75 24.90 -10.75 -24.84
N ARG A 76 24.85 -11.94 -24.23
CA ARG A 76 25.36 -13.20 -24.81
C ARG A 76 24.57 -13.66 -26.05
N ILE A 77 23.25 -13.50 -26.04
CA ILE A 77 22.36 -13.78 -27.20
C ILE A 77 22.67 -12.84 -28.37
N SER A 78 22.88 -11.54 -28.08
CA SER A 78 23.13 -10.52 -29.11
C SER A 78 24.56 -10.50 -29.67
N GLN A 79 25.54 -11.07 -28.95
CA GLN A 79 26.95 -11.16 -29.37
C GLN A 79 27.30 -12.42 -30.18
N GLY A 80 26.32 -13.25 -30.57
CA GLY A 80 26.55 -14.34 -31.53
C GLY A 80 27.45 -15.48 -31.03
N ALA A 81 27.54 -15.71 -29.71
CA ALA A 81 28.41 -16.75 -29.14
C ALA A 81 27.90 -18.19 -29.33
N LEU A 82 26.73 -18.41 -29.94
CA LEU A 82 26.29 -19.74 -30.41
C LEU A 82 25.57 -19.63 -31.75
N ARG A 83 25.98 -20.45 -32.72
CA ARG A 83 25.44 -20.55 -34.11
C ARG A 83 23.96 -20.95 -34.24
N ARG A 84 23.15 -20.91 -33.16
CA ARG A 84 21.73 -21.32 -33.13
C ARG A 84 20.88 -20.47 -32.16
N VAL A 85 21.10 -19.16 -32.10
CA VAL A 85 20.28 -18.30 -31.23
C VAL A 85 19.29 -17.50 -32.08
N ALA A 86 18.00 -17.69 -31.79
CA ALA A 86 16.91 -16.97 -32.46
C ALA A 86 17.08 -15.45 -32.30
N HIS A 87 16.76 -14.69 -33.36
CA HIS A 87 16.82 -13.23 -33.32
C HIS A 87 15.86 -12.67 -32.25
N PRO A 88 16.26 -11.66 -31.47
CA PRO A 88 15.38 -11.00 -30.50
C PRO A 88 14.11 -10.48 -31.18
N THR A 89 12.96 -10.76 -30.58
CA THR A 89 11.66 -10.25 -31.04
C THR A 89 11.21 -9.07 -30.19
N ALA A 90 10.13 -8.39 -30.60
CA ALA A 90 9.48 -7.34 -29.80
C ALA A 90 9.16 -7.82 -28.37
N CYS A 91 8.70 -9.08 -28.23
CA CYS A 91 8.48 -9.71 -26.92
C CYS A 91 9.75 -9.82 -26.07
N THR A 92 10.89 -10.19 -26.67
CA THR A 92 12.18 -10.27 -25.96
C THR A 92 12.56 -8.91 -25.37
N TYR A 93 12.42 -7.84 -26.15
CA TYR A 93 12.69 -6.48 -25.69
C TYR A 93 11.69 -6.03 -24.62
N SER A 94 10.40 -6.37 -24.74
CA SER A 94 9.39 -6.04 -23.72
C SER A 94 9.71 -6.68 -22.36
N ILE A 95 10.14 -7.95 -22.32
CA ILE A 95 10.56 -8.62 -21.09
C ILE A 95 11.80 -7.93 -20.48
N LEU A 96 12.78 -7.56 -21.30
CA LEU A 96 13.98 -6.86 -20.83
C LEU A 96 13.65 -5.48 -20.28
N MET A 97 12.74 -4.76 -20.94
CA MET A 97 12.23 -3.48 -20.47
C MET A 97 11.49 -3.64 -19.14
N ASP A 98 10.58 -4.61 -19.00
CA ASP A 98 9.88 -4.87 -17.72
C ASP A 98 10.86 -5.21 -16.60
N CYS A 99 11.87 -6.04 -16.88
CA CYS A 99 12.94 -6.37 -15.94
C CYS A 99 13.73 -5.11 -15.50
N CYS A 100 14.11 -4.25 -16.44
CA CYS A 100 14.77 -2.98 -16.13
C CYS A 100 13.88 -2.03 -15.31
N CYS A 101 12.58 -2.01 -15.60
CA CYS A 101 11.61 -1.18 -14.87
C CYS A 101 11.43 -1.67 -13.43
N ARG A 102 11.34 -3.00 -13.21
CA ARG A 102 11.29 -3.60 -11.86
C ARG A 102 12.58 -3.39 -11.08
N ALA A 103 13.73 -3.35 -11.75
CA ALA A 103 15.00 -3.01 -11.15
C ALA A 103 15.20 -1.50 -10.90
N HIS A 104 14.15 -0.67 -11.08
CA HIS A 104 14.19 0.79 -10.94
C HIS A 104 15.23 1.49 -11.85
N ARG A 105 15.45 0.96 -13.06
CA ARG A 105 16.39 1.50 -14.06
C ARG A 105 15.67 1.83 -15.38
N PRO A 106 14.82 2.88 -15.41
CA PRO A 106 14.04 3.27 -16.59
C PRO A 106 14.91 3.70 -17.78
N ASP A 107 16.11 4.26 -17.54
CA ASP A 107 17.02 4.68 -18.63
C ASP A 107 17.50 3.50 -19.46
N MET A 108 17.70 2.34 -18.83
CA MET A 108 18.04 1.11 -19.55
C MET A 108 16.84 0.61 -20.35
N ALA A 109 15.62 0.73 -19.84
CA ALA A 109 14.41 0.39 -20.59
C ALA A 109 14.27 1.27 -21.85
N LEU A 110 14.52 2.58 -21.74
CA LEU A 110 14.55 3.51 -22.88
C LEU A 110 15.67 3.15 -23.87
N ALA A 111 16.86 2.75 -23.38
CA ALA A 111 17.95 2.31 -24.24
C ALA A 111 17.61 1.03 -25.02
N PHE A 112 16.94 0.07 -24.38
CA PHE A 112 16.44 -1.15 -25.02
C PHE A 112 15.34 -0.85 -26.04
N PHE A 113 14.42 0.07 -25.71
CA PHE A 113 13.41 0.56 -26.65
C PHE A 113 14.05 1.21 -27.88
N GLY A 114 15.03 2.09 -27.70
CA GLY A 114 15.79 2.67 -28.80
C GLY A 114 16.56 1.63 -29.62
N ARG A 115 17.03 0.54 -29.00
CA ARG A 115 17.67 -0.58 -29.71
C ARG A 115 16.67 -1.39 -30.53
N LEU A 116 15.46 -1.63 -30.01
CA LEU A 116 14.36 -2.25 -30.75
C LEU A 116 14.05 -1.46 -32.04
N LEU A 117 13.93 -0.14 -31.95
CA LEU A 117 13.69 0.71 -33.12
C LEU A 117 14.83 0.65 -34.14
N ARG A 118 16.10 0.65 -33.69
CA ARG A 118 17.26 0.50 -34.60
C ARG A 118 17.33 -0.85 -35.30
N THR A 119 16.74 -1.90 -34.72
CA THR A 119 16.67 -3.22 -35.36
C THR A 119 15.59 -3.32 -36.44
N GLY A 120 14.76 -2.29 -36.61
CA GLY A 120 13.65 -2.28 -37.58
C GLY A 120 12.43 -3.09 -37.14
N LEU A 121 12.37 -3.51 -35.88
CA LEU A 121 11.21 -4.19 -35.31
C LEU A 121 10.13 -3.16 -34.98
N GLU A 122 8.88 -3.48 -35.30
CA GLU A 122 7.74 -2.65 -34.94
C GLU A 122 7.48 -2.73 -33.42
N ALA A 123 7.30 -1.56 -32.80
CA ALA A 123 6.90 -1.46 -31.41
C ALA A 123 5.38 -1.64 -31.31
N ASP A 124 4.97 -2.81 -30.80
CA ASP A 124 3.57 -3.12 -30.60
C ASP A 124 3.00 -2.47 -29.31
N GLN A 125 1.71 -2.69 -29.10
CA GLN A 125 0.95 -2.21 -27.94
C GLN A 125 1.57 -2.63 -26.60
N VAL A 126 2.16 -3.83 -26.54
CA VAL A 126 2.71 -4.41 -25.32
C VAL A 126 4.02 -3.72 -24.96
N VAL A 127 4.90 -3.47 -25.94
CA VAL A 127 6.16 -2.76 -25.74
C VAL A 127 5.92 -1.35 -25.18
N PHE A 128 4.99 -0.59 -25.76
CA PHE A 128 4.64 0.74 -25.27
C PHE A 128 4.00 0.71 -23.88
N SER A 129 3.08 -0.23 -23.62
CA SER A 129 2.45 -0.37 -22.29
C SER A 129 3.50 -0.64 -21.20
N THR A 130 4.46 -1.52 -21.47
CA THR A 130 5.58 -1.80 -20.56
C THR A 130 6.44 -0.56 -20.33
N LEU A 131 6.76 0.19 -21.40
CA LEU A 131 7.54 1.42 -21.30
C LEU A 131 6.85 2.49 -20.46
N LEU A 132 5.58 2.78 -20.76
CA LEU A 132 4.77 3.77 -20.06
C LEU A 132 4.64 3.40 -18.57
N LYS A 133 4.35 2.13 -18.27
CA LYS A 133 4.27 1.63 -16.90
C LYS A 133 5.61 1.84 -16.18
N GLY A 134 6.72 1.52 -16.82
CA GLY A 134 8.07 1.73 -16.31
C GLY A 134 8.38 3.17 -15.94
N LEU A 135 8.13 4.10 -16.86
CA LEU A 135 8.34 5.54 -16.66
C LEU A 135 7.46 6.08 -15.52
N CYS A 136 6.19 5.69 -15.46
CA CYS A 136 5.29 6.07 -14.37
C CYS A 136 5.75 5.53 -13.01
N HIS A 137 6.29 4.30 -12.95
CA HIS A 137 6.83 3.74 -11.69
C HIS A 137 8.10 4.46 -11.24
N ALA A 138 8.85 5.03 -12.17
CA ALA A 138 10.04 5.83 -11.89
C ALA A 138 9.75 7.32 -11.62
N LYS A 139 8.47 7.70 -11.46
CA LYS A 139 8.02 9.08 -11.25
C LYS A 139 8.40 10.04 -12.40
N ARG A 140 8.38 9.53 -13.64
CA ARG A 140 8.66 10.28 -14.89
C ARG A 140 7.42 10.31 -15.79
N SER A 141 6.25 10.62 -15.23
CA SER A 141 4.97 10.59 -15.97
C SER A 141 4.89 11.65 -17.08
N ASP A 142 5.61 12.78 -16.96
CA ASP A 142 5.72 13.77 -18.04
C ASP A 142 6.37 13.20 -19.31
N GLU A 143 7.43 12.39 -19.16
CA GLU A 143 8.03 11.69 -20.31
C GLU A 143 7.14 10.57 -20.84
N ALA A 144 6.39 9.90 -19.95
CA ALA A 144 5.40 8.92 -20.37
C ALA A 144 4.29 9.58 -21.21
N LEU A 145 3.90 10.81 -20.87
CA LEU A 145 2.93 11.59 -21.64
C LEU A 145 3.46 11.97 -23.01
N ASP A 146 4.71 12.42 -23.11
CA ASP A 146 5.37 12.70 -24.40
C ASP A 146 5.42 11.47 -25.31
N VAL A 147 5.77 10.31 -24.73
CA VAL A 147 5.75 9.03 -25.45
C VAL A 147 4.34 8.68 -25.94
N LEU A 148 3.32 8.87 -25.11
CA LEU A 148 1.92 8.60 -25.43
C LEU A 148 1.40 9.49 -26.56
N LEU A 149 1.66 10.80 -26.48
CA LEU A 149 1.08 11.80 -27.39
C LEU A 149 1.84 11.94 -28.71
N HIS A 150 3.17 11.76 -28.71
CA HIS A 150 4.01 12.02 -29.87
C HIS A 150 4.64 10.75 -30.44
N ARG A 151 5.26 9.91 -29.60
CA ARG A 151 6.03 8.75 -30.09
C ARG A 151 5.19 7.57 -30.54
N MET A 152 4.10 7.27 -29.85
CA MET A 152 3.20 6.18 -30.26
C MET A 152 2.57 6.45 -31.64
N PRO A 153 1.99 7.63 -31.93
CA PRO A 153 1.46 7.94 -33.25
C PRO A 153 2.53 8.00 -34.36
N GLU A 154 3.70 8.58 -34.08
CA GLU A 154 4.82 8.64 -35.04
C GLU A 154 5.25 7.25 -35.54
N LEU A 155 5.17 6.25 -34.67
CA LEU A 155 5.55 4.86 -34.95
C LEU A 155 4.36 4.01 -35.43
N GLY A 156 3.23 4.62 -35.78
CA GLY A 156 2.05 3.95 -36.32
C GLY A 156 1.28 3.10 -35.30
N CYS A 157 1.56 3.24 -34.01
CA CYS A 157 0.84 2.53 -32.95
C CYS A 157 -0.42 3.31 -32.54
N THR A 158 -1.58 2.69 -32.60
CA THR A 158 -2.84 3.32 -32.20
C THR A 158 -2.86 3.56 -30.69
N THR A 159 -3.08 4.82 -30.30
CA THR A 159 -3.30 5.17 -28.89
C THR A 159 -4.60 4.52 -28.42
N HIS A 160 -4.57 3.89 -27.26
CA HIS A 160 -5.66 3.09 -26.75
C HIS A 160 -5.87 3.33 -25.25
N VAL A 161 -7.03 2.96 -24.74
CA VAL A 161 -7.50 3.28 -23.38
C VAL A 161 -6.49 2.85 -22.29
N VAL A 162 -5.84 1.69 -22.44
CA VAL A 162 -4.87 1.18 -21.45
C VAL A 162 -3.64 2.09 -21.31
N ALA A 163 -3.16 2.66 -22.41
CA ALA A 163 -2.01 3.56 -22.40
C ALA A 163 -2.34 4.88 -21.67
N TYR A 164 -3.50 5.47 -21.97
CA TYR A 164 -4.02 6.62 -21.23
C TYR A 164 -4.22 6.32 -19.74
N ASN A 165 -4.86 5.20 -19.40
CA ASN A 165 -5.06 4.79 -18.00
C ASN A 165 -3.74 4.65 -17.25
N THR A 166 -2.70 4.13 -17.90
CA THR A 166 -1.37 3.96 -17.30
C THR A 166 -0.73 5.31 -16.98
N VAL A 167 -0.77 6.26 -17.92
CA VAL A 167 -0.20 7.61 -17.73
C VAL A 167 -1.02 8.42 -16.71
N ILE A 168 -2.35 8.40 -16.80
CA ILE A 168 -3.26 9.03 -15.83
C ILE A 168 -2.96 8.52 -14.41
N HIS A 169 -2.85 7.19 -14.24
CA HIS A 169 -2.50 6.60 -12.96
C HIS A 169 -1.10 7.00 -12.47
N GLY A 170 -0.13 7.15 -13.38
CA GLY A 170 1.20 7.68 -13.09
C GLY A 170 1.16 9.08 -12.48
N PHE A 171 0.50 10.03 -13.13
CA PHE A 171 0.36 11.41 -12.63
C PHE A 171 -0.36 11.47 -11.27
N PHE A 172 -1.38 10.63 -11.05
CA PHE A 172 -2.02 10.54 -9.74
C PHE A 172 -1.08 10.05 -8.64
N ARG A 173 -0.23 9.04 -8.92
CA ARG A 173 0.78 8.55 -7.97
C ARG A 173 1.85 9.59 -7.65
N GLU A 174 2.13 10.49 -8.59
CA GLU A 174 3.05 11.62 -8.41
C GLU A 174 2.40 12.82 -7.71
N GLY A 175 1.08 12.79 -7.45
CA GLY A 175 0.33 13.89 -6.86
C GLY A 175 -0.05 15.01 -7.84
N GLN A 176 0.23 14.84 -9.13
CA GLN A 176 -0.09 15.80 -10.20
C GLN A 176 -1.55 15.65 -10.68
N VAL A 177 -2.51 15.83 -9.76
CA VAL A 177 -3.95 15.62 -9.97
C VAL A 177 -4.52 16.44 -11.14
N GLY A 178 -4.08 17.70 -11.29
CA GLY A 178 -4.55 18.60 -12.35
C GLY A 178 -4.26 18.04 -13.75
N LYS A 179 -2.99 17.71 -14.02
CA LYS A 179 -2.58 17.13 -15.31
C LYS A 179 -3.31 15.82 -15.62
N ALA A 180 -3.51 14.96 -14.62
CA ALA A 180 -4.26 13.72 -14.81
C ALA A 180 -5.70 13.97 -15.28
N CYS A 181 -6.39 14.97 -14.71
CA CYS A 181 -7.72 15.39 -15.14
C CYS A 181 -7.71 16.03 -16.54
N ASP A 182 -6.69 16.80 -16.89
CA ASP A 182 -6.57 17.41 -18.22
C ASP A 182 -6.38 16.34 -19.31
N ILE A 183 -5.53 15.35 -19.04
CA ILE A 183 -5.31 14.20 -19.93
C ILE A 183 -6.61 13.41 -20.12
N PHE A 184 -7.37 13.19 -19.04
CA PHE A 184 -8.66 12.52 -19.12
C PHE A 184 -9.63 13.24 -20.06
N HIS A 185 -9.80 14.56 -19.92
CA HIS A 185 -10.68 15.35 -20.79
C HIS A 185 -10.16 15.41 -22.24
N GLY A 186 -8.84 15.33 -22.43
CA GLY A 186 -8.20 15.26 -23.75
C GLY A 186 -8.40 13.93 -24.49
N MET A 187 -8.75 12.82 -23.81
CA MET A 187 -8.89 11.50 -24.43
C MET A 187 -9.89 11.48 -25.60
N ALA A 188 -11.04 12.16 -25.43
CA ALA A 188 -12.08 12.23 -26.45
C ALA A 188 -11.63 13.00 -27.70
N GLN A 189 -10.81 14.05 -27.52
CA GLN A 189 -10.24 14.82 -28.64
C GLN A 189 -9.27 13.96 -29.48
N GLN A 190 -8.70 12.93 -28.88
CA GLN A 190 -7.81 11.96 -29.51
C GLN A 190 -8.56 10.70 -30.00
N GLY A 191 -9.90 10.73 -30.02
CA GLY A 191 -10.74 9.63 -30.51
C GLY A 191 -10.82 8.41 -29.57
N VAL A 192 -10.35 8.52 -28.33
CA VAL A 192 -10.34 7.43 -27.35
C VAL A 192 -11.38 7.71 -26.27
N ALA A 193 -12.46 6.91 -26.22
CA ALA A 193 -13.50 7.07 -25.21
C ALA A 193 -13.05 6.49 -23.84
N PRO A 194 -13.19 7.23 -22.73
CA PRO A 194 -12.99 6.69 -21.38
C PRO A 194 -13.95 5.53 -21.09
N ASN A 195 -13.46 4.48 -20.43
CA ASN A 195 -14.29 3.35 -20.00
C ASN A 195 -14.42 3.28 -18.47
N VAL A 196 -15.12 2.26 -17.96
CA VAL A 196 -15.31 2.05 -16.52
C VAL A 196 -13.99 2.03 -15.74
N VAL A 197 -12.94 1.44 -16.31
CA VAL A 197 -11.61 1.36 -15.66
C VAL A 197 -10.96 2.74 -15.58
N THR A 198 -11.09 3.57 -16.63
CA THR A 198 -10.58 4.95 -16.66
C THR A 198 -11.27 5.78 -15.58
N TYR A 199 -12.60 5.79 -15.54
CA TYR A 199 -13.38 6.53 -14.54
C TYR A 199 -13.07 6.07 -13.12
N ASN A 200 -13.03 4.75 -12.88
CA ASN A 200 -12.70 4.21 -11.57
C ASN A 200 -11.29 4.61 -11.09
N SER A 201 -10.32 4.67 -12.00
CA SER A 201 -8.95 5.08 -11.67
C SER A 201 -8.88 6.56 -11.26
N VAL A 202 -9.61 7.43 -11.97
CA VAL A 202 -9.72 8.86 -11.64
C VAL A 202 -10.45 9.07 -10.31
N ILE A 203 -11.59 8.41 -10.12
CA ILE A 203 -12.39 8.50 -8.88
C ILE A 203 -11.58 8.01 -7.67
N ASP A 204 -10.96 6.83 -7.75
CA ASP A 204 -10.11 6.28 -6.68
C ASP A 204 -8.95 7.22 -6.31
N ALA A 205 -8.30 7.79 -7.32
CA ALA A 205 -7.19 8.71 -7.08
C ALA A 205 -7.65 10.04 -6.44
N LEU A 206 -8.77 10.60 -6.89
CA LEU A 206 -9.36 11.80 -6.28
C LEU A 206 -9.81 11.54 -4.84
N CYS A 207 -10.39 10.37 -4.56
CA CYS A 207 -10.71 9.92 -3.22
C CYS A 207 -9.47 9.83 -2.32
N LYS A 208 -8.37 9.27 -2.81
CA LYS A 208 -7.08 9.22 -2.10
C LYS A 208 -6.48 10.61 -1.87
N ALA A 209 -6.67 11.53 -2.81
CA ALA A 209 -6.29 12.94 -2.69
C ALA A 209 -7.27 13.77 -1.84
N ARG A 210 -8.32 13.15 -1.26
CA ARG A 210 -9.39 13.80 -0.48
C ARG A 210 -10.18 14.87 -1.24
N ALA A 211 -10.14 14.85 -2.57
CA ALA A 211 -10.89 15.76 -3.44
C ALA A 211 -12.27 15.17 -3.77
N MET A 212 -13.10 14.97 -2.74
CA MET A 212 -14.38 14.24 -2.86
C MET A 212 -15.38 14.91 -3.82
N ASP A 213 -15.44 16.25 -3.84
CA ASP A 213 -16.33 16.98 -4.76
C ASP A 213 -16.02 16.69 -6.23
N LYS A 214 -14.72 16.59 -6.56
CA LYS A 214 -14.27 16.21 -7.90
C LYS A 214 -14.57 14.74 -8.18
N ALA A 215 -14.41 13.85 -7.19
CA ALA A 215 -14.74 12.45 -7.35
C ALA A 215 -16.24 12.24 -7.66
N GLU A 216 -17.13 12.98 -6.99
CA GLU A 216 -18.57 12.95 -7.29
C GLU A 216 -18.89 13.57 -8.65
N TYR A 217 -18.19 14.63 -9.07
CA TYR A 217 -18.29 15.17 -10.43
C TYR A 217 -17.98 14.11 -11.50
N PHE A 218 -16.89 13.36 -11.33
CA PHE A 218 -16.53 12.29 -12.27
C PHE A 218 -17.52 11.11 -12.23
N LEU A 219 -18.16 10.82 -11.08
CA LEU A 219 -19.27 9.86 -11.02
C LEU A 219 -20.47 10.34 -11.86
N GLY A 220 -20.81 11.64 -11.77
CA GLY A 220 -21.85 12.24 -12.60
C GLY A 220 -21.52 12.14 -14.08
N GLN A 221 -20.33 12.60 -14.48
CA GLN A 221 -19.84 12.54 -15.86
C GLN A 221 -19.82 11.10 -16.41
N MET A 222 -19.46 10.10 -15.58
CA MET A 222 -19.51 8.68 -15.93
C MET A 222 -20.92 8.24 -16.33
N VAL A 223 -21.93 8.62 -15.53
CA VAL A 223 -23.34 8.30 -15.80
C VAL A 223 -23.85 9.04 -17.04
N ASP A 224 -23.54 10.33 -17.18
CA ASP A 224 -23.96 11.16 -18.31
C ASP A 224 -23.35 10.67 -19.64
N SER A 225 -22.16 10.07 -19.59
CA SER A 225 -21.49 9.44 -20.73
C SER A 225 -22.03 8.03 -21.05
N GLY A 226 -23.06 7.57 -20.35
CA GLY A 226 -23.64 6.23 -20.52
C GLY A 226 -22.76 5.08 -19.99
N VAL A 227 -21.70 5.39 -19.22
CA VAL A 227 -20.82 4.38 -18.63
C VAL A 227 -21.39 3.97 -17.26
N VAL A 228 -21.77 2.70 -17.11
CA VAL A 228 -22.47 2.24 -15.90
C VAL A 228 -21.50 2.05 -14.72
N PRO A 229 -21.69 2.75 -13.58
CA PRO A 229 -20.91 2.53 -12.36
C PRO A 229 -21.05 1.11 -11.82
N ASN A 230 -19.99 0.58 -11.20
CA ASN A 230 -19.98 -0.77 -10.62
C ASN A 230 -19.50 -0.76 -9.14
N ASN A 231 -19.35 -1.95 -8.54
CA ASN A 231 -18.85 -2.09 -7.16
C ASN A 231 -17.52 -1.35 -6.96
N VAL A 232 -16.61 -1.40 -7.92
CA VAL A 232 -15.30 -0.73 -7.80
C VAL A 232 -15.47 0.80 -7.74
N THR A 233 -16.38 1.38 -8.52
CA THR A 233 -16.69 2.82 -8.48
C THR A 233 -17.17 3.24 -7.09
N TYR A 234 -18.19 2.53 -6.58
CA TYR A 234 -18.79 2.84 -5.30
C TYR A 234 -17.87 2.55 -4.11
N ASN A 235 -17.10 1.46 -4.17
CA ASN A 235 -16.10 1.14 -3.17
C ASN A 235 -15.02 2.21 -3.07
N SER A 236 -14.62 2.82 -4.18
CA SER A 236 -13.65 3.93 -4.19
C SER A 236 -14.19 5.16 -3.44
N LEU A 237 -15.45 5.53 -3.70
CA LEU A 237 -16.12 6.64 -3.02
C LEU A 237 -16.34 6.38 -1.53
N ILE A 238 -16.82 5.18 -1.18
CA ILE A 238 -16.97 4.75 0.23
C ILE A 238 -15.62 4.85 0.92
N HIS A 239 -14.54 4.33 0.32
CA HIS A 239 -13.20 4.38 0.90
C HIS A 239 -12.71 5.83 1.07
N GLY A 240 -12.96 6.69 0.08
CA GLY A 240 -12.63 8.12 0.15
C GLY A 240 -13.33 8.84 1.31
N TYR A 241 -14.64 8.68 1.45
CA TYR A 241 -15.40 9.26 2.56
C TYR A 241 -14.98 8.67 3.91
N SER A 242 -14.78 7.36 3.98
CA SER A 242 -14.37 6.64 5.19
C SER A 242 -12.99 7.07 5.69
N SER A 243 -12.00 7.16 4.80
CA SER A 243 -10.63 7.60 5.14
C SER A 243 -10.56 9.08 5.50
N SER A 244 -11.57 9.87 5.12
CA SER A 244 -11.71 11.28 5.47
C SER A 244 -12.56 11.52 6.74
N GLY A 245 -13.01 10.47 7.43
CA GLY A 245 -13.82 10.56 8.65
C GLY A 245 -15.32 10.81 8.42
N HIS A 246 -15.76 10.97 7.17
CA HIS A 246 -17.15 11.28 6.80
C HIS A 246 -18.03 10.02 6.71
N SER A 247 -18.18 9.29 7.83
CA SER A 247 -18.91 8.01 7.83
C SER A 247 -20.39 8.11 7.42
N LYS A 248 -21.05 9.23 7.69
CA LYS A 248 -22.44 9.46 7.24
C LYS A 248 -22.54 9.46 5.71
N GLU A 249 -21.58 10.10 5.04
CA GLU A 249 -21.51 10.12 3.58
C GLU A 249 -21.15 8.75 3.01
N ALA A 250 -20.27 7.98 3.66
CA ALA A 250 -20.00 6.60 3.26
C ALA A 250 -21.26 5.72 3.30
N VAL A 251 -22.11 5.87 4.33
CA VAL A 251 -23.42 5.19 4.41
C VAL A 251 -24.39 5.71 3.34
N ARG A 252 -24.40 7.02 3.05
CA ARG A 252 -25.21 7.61 1.96
C ARG A 252 -24.87 6.99 0.62
N VAL A 253 -23.57 6.91 0.30
CA VAL A 253 -23.07 6.31 -0.95
C VAL A 253 -23.44 4.83 -1.05
N LEU A 254 -23.41 4.07 0.06
CA LEU A 254 -23.89 2.68 0.07
C LEU A 254 -25.39 2.58 -0.23
N LYS A 255 -26.22 3.45 0.36
CA LYS A 255 -27.65 3.50 0.06
C LYS A 255 -27.90 3.84 -1.40
N GLN A 256 -27.13 4.78 -1.96
CA GLN A 256 -27.19 5.14 -3.38
C GLN A 256 -26.80 3.98 -4.30
N MET A 257 -25.75 3.24 -3.97
CA MET A 257 -25.34 2.03 -4.68
C MET A 257 -26.49 1.01 -4.71
N THR A 258 -27.11 0.77 -3.56
CA THR A 258 -28.23 -0.17 -3.40
C THR A 258 -29.47 0.29 -4.18
N SER A 259 -29.81 1.59 -4.14
CA SER A 259 -30.97 2.13 -4.87
C SER A 259 -30.80 2.07 -6.40
N LYS A 260 -29.56 2.02 -6.89
CA LYS A 260 -29.25 1.81 -8.31
C LYS A 260 -29.20 0.33 -8.71
N GLY A 261 -29.59 -0.59 -7.81
CA GLY A 261 -29.61 -2.03 -8.07
C GLY A 261 -28.23 -2.69 -8.04
N ILE A 262 -27.19 -1.99 -7.59
CA ILE A 262 -25.85 -2.55 -7.45
C ILE A 262 -25.74 -3.20 -6.08
N ILE A 263 -25.53 -4.52 -6.07
CA ILE A 263 -25.51 -5.32 -4.84
C ILE A 263 -24.14 -5.18 -4.17
N PRO A 264 -24.07 -4.66 -2.92
CA PRO A 264 -22.83 -4.62 -2.15
C PRO A 264 -22.25 -6.02 -1.96
N ASP A 265 -20.95 -6.17 -2.17
CA ASP A 265 -20.25 -7.42 -1.88
C ASP A 265 -19.64 -7.40 -0.47
N VAL A 266 -19.02 -8.53 -0.08
CA VAL A 266 -18.32 -8.66 1.22
C VAL A 266 -17.25 -7.58 1.40
N PHE A 267 -16.58 -7.17 0.32
CA PHE A 267 -15.55 -6.13 0.38
C PHE A 267 -16.17 -4.75 0.67
N THR A 268 -17.29 -4.41 0.00
CA THR A 268 -18.05 -3.18 0.27
C THR A 268 -18.49 -3.11 1.74
N CYS A 269 -19.06 -4.20 2.28
CA CYS A 269 -19.46 -4.27 3.68
C CYS A 269 -18.27 -4.11 4.63
N ASN A 270 -17.15 -4.81 4.37
CA ASN A 270 -15.94 -4.73 5.18
C ASN A 270 -15.36 -3.31 5.24
N LEU A 271 -15.37 -2.60 4.11
CA LEU A 271 -14.89 -1.23 4.02
C LEU A 271 -15.71 -0.28 4.91
N LEU A 272 -17.04 -0.41 4.87
CA LEU A 272 -17.93 0.40 5.70
C LEU A 272 -17.81 0.03 7.20
N MET A 273 -17.74 -1.27 7.53
CA MET A 273 -17.50 -1.70 8.91
C MET A 273 -16.20 -1.11 9.46
N ALA A 274 -15.11 -1.15 8.69
CA ALA A 274 -13.84 -0.57 9.10
C ALA A 274 -13.95 0.94 9.35
N SER A 275 -14.70 1.65 8.49
CA SER A 275 -14.99 3.07 8.68
C SER A 275 -15.77 3.37 9.95
N LEU A 276 -16.77 2.55 10.26
CA LEU A 276 -17.60 2.71 11.45
C LEU A 276 -16.78 2.43 12.72
N CYS A 277 -15.99 1.36 12.72
CA CYS A 277 -15.06 1.03 13.81
C CYS A 277 -14.03 2.15 14.07
N ASN A 278 -13.44 2.72 13.02
CA ASN A 278 -12.49 3.84 13.17
C ASN A 278 -13.13 5.09 13.81
N ASN A 279 -14.44 5.25 13.67
CA ASN A 279 -15.22 6.35 14.24
C ASN A 279 -15.89 5.99 15.57
N ARG A 280 -15.45 4.91 16.24
CA ARG A 280 -16.02 4.41 17.51
C ARG A 280 -17.51 4.07 17.45
N ARG A 281 -17.97 3.55 16.30
CA ARG A 281 -19.35 3.12 16.04
C ARG A 281 -19.43 1.60 15.83
N SER A 282 -18.75 0.81 16.67
CA SER A 282 -18.70 -0.66 16.54
C SER A 282 -20.08 -1.33 16.56
N LYS A 283 -21.07 -0.76 17.26
CA LYS A 283 -22.45 -1.27 17.29
C LYS A 283 -23.11 -1.25 15.91
N GLU A 284 -23.02 -0.12 15.21
CA GLU A 284 -23.53 -0.04 13.83
C GLU A 284 -22.73 -0.91 12.86
N ALA A 285 -21.43 -1.09 13.11
CA ALA A 285 -20.63 -2.04 12.35
C ALA A 285 -21.09 -3.49 12.58
N ALA A 286 -21.52 -3.83 13.80
CA ALA A 286 -22.08 -5.13 14.14
C ALA A 286 -23.46 -5.35 13.49
N GLU A 287 -24.34 -4.34 13.51
CA GLU A 287 -25.62 -4.40 12.78
C GLU A 287 -25.40 -4.65 11.27
N LEU A 288 -24.39 -3.98 10.68
CA LEU A 288 -24.01 -4.22 9.30
C LEU A 288 -23.50 -5.66 9.09
N PHE A 289 -22.65 -6.15 10.00
CA PHE A 289 -22.13 -7.51 10.00
C PHE A 289 -23.26 -8.55 10.03
N ASP A 290 -24.22 -8.40 10.95
CA ASP A 290 -25.37 -9.31 11.08
C ASP A 290 -26.28 -9.24 9.86
N SER A 291 -26.45 -8.04 9.26
CA SER A 291 -27.23 -7.87 8.03
C SER A 291 -26.62 -8.56 6.81
N MET A 292 -25.33 -8.95 6.85
CA MET A 292 -24.67 -9.62 5.73
C MET A 292 -25.35 -10.96 5.42
N ALA A 293 -25.68 -11.74 6.46
CA ALA A 293 -26.34 -13.04 6.31
C ALA A 293 -27.71 -12.91 5.63
N MET A 294 -28.51 -11.92 6.03
CA MET A 294 -29.82 -11.63 5.44
C MET A 294 -29.74 -11.25 3.95
N LYS A 295 -28.58 -10.77 3.50
CA LYS A 295 -28.30 -10.41 2.10
C LYS A 295 -27.59 -11.54 1.33
N GLY A 296 -27.45 -12.73 1.93
CA GLY A 296 -26.75 -13.86 1.33
C GLY A 296 -25.22 -13.68 1.25
N LEU A 297 -24.67 -12.69 1.96
CA LEU A 297 -23.22 -12.45 2.04
C LEU A 297 -22.66 -13.20 3.25
N LYS A 298 -21.69 -14.09 3.04
CA LYS A 298 -21.00 -14.78 4.14
C LYS A 298 -19.81 -13.93 4.63
N PRO A 299 -19.80 -13.47 5.90
CA PRO A 299 -18.63 -12.82 6.47
C PRO A 299 -17.39 -13.73 6.39
N ASN A 300 -16.22 -13.15 6.17
CA ASN A 300 -14.97 -13.88 6.07
C ASN A 300 -13.99 -13.46 7.17
N THR A 301 -12.80 -14.07 7.23
CA THR A 301 -11.78 -13.76 8.25
C THR A 301 -11.44 -12.27 8.33
N VAL A 302 -11.52 -11.53 7.22
CA VAL A 302 -11.30 -10.07 7.20
C VAL A 302 -12.45 -9.34 7.89
N SER A 303 -13.70 -9.75 7.65
CA SER A 303 -14.90 -9.19 8.33
C SER A 303 -14.79 -9.29 9.85
N TYR A 304 -14.44 -10.49 10.38
CA TYR A 304 -14.24 -10.67 11.82
C TYR A 304 -13.07 -9.85 12.34
N ALA A 305 -11.94 -9.84 11.64
CA ALA A 305 -10.76 -9.09 12.08
C ALA A 305 -11.04 -7.59 12.20
N ILE A 306 -11.86 -7.03 11.29
CA ILE A 306 -12.28 -5.62 11.34
C ILE A 306 -13.13 -5.35 12.58
N LEU A 307 -14.18 -6.15 12.80
CA LEU A 307 -15.11 -5.91 13.90
C LEU A 307 -14.47 -6.21 15.27
N LEU A 308 -13.67 -7.27 15.37
CA LEU A 308 -12.86 -7.57 16.57
C LEU A 308 -11.89 -6.42 16.90
N HIS A 309 -11.23 -5.84 15.88
CA HIS A 309 -10.38 -4.69 16.09
C HIS A 309 -11.19 -3.47 16.56
N GLY A 310 -12.37 -3.23 15.99
CA GLY A 310 -13.29 -2.18 16.44
C GLY A 310 -13.64 -2.32 17.93
N TYR A 311 -14.12 -3.49 18.34
CA TYR A 311 -14.42 -3.76 19.75
C TYR A 311 -13.18 -3.63 20.66
N ALA A 312 -12.02 -4.11 20.22
CA ALA A 312 -10.76 -3.96 20.94
C ALA A 312 -10.38 -2.50 21.17
N THR A 313 -10.54 -1.64 20.15
CA THR A 313 -10.24 -0.20 20.27
C THR A 313 -11.21 0.57 21.16
N GLU A 314 -12.47 0.15 21.22
CA GLU A 314 -13.50 0.74 22.07
C GLU A 314 -13.48 0.18 23.50
N GLY A 315 -12.75 -0.92 23.75
CA GLY A 315 -12.70 -1.59 25.05
C GLY A 315 -13.89 -2.50 25.34
N CYS A 316 -14.72 -2.81 24.33
CA CYS A 316 -15.86 -3.72 24.39
C CYS A 316 -15.43 -5.19 24.42
N LEU A 317 -14.72 -5.59 25.48
CA LEU A 317 -14.08 -6.92 25.56
C LEU A 317 -15.07 -8.09 25.61
N VAL A 318 -16.31 -7.86 26.05
CA VAL A 318 -17.36 -8.89 26.11
C VAL A 318 -17.88 -9.19 24.70
N ASP A 319 -18.25 -8.15 23.95
CA ASP A 319 -18.68 -8.28 22.56
C ASP A 319 -17.57 -8.88 21.69
N MET A 320 -16.32 -8.46 21.93
CA MET A 320 -15.13 -9.00 21.27
C MET A 320 -14.99 -10.52 21.46
N ILE A 321 -15.10 -11.04 22.69
CA ILE A 321 -14.92 -12.48 22.93
C ILE A 321 -16.12 -13.29 22.42
N ASN A 322 -17.33 -12.73 22.49
CA ASN A 322 -18.52 -13.37 21.93
C ASN A 322 -18.39 -13.52 20.40
N LEU A 323 -17.92 -12.48 19.70
CA LEU A 323 -17.64 -12.52 18.27
C LEU A 323 -16.51 -13.50 17.91
N PHE A 324 -15.47 -13.59 18.75
CA PHE A 324 -14.41 -14.59 18.52
C PHE A 324 -14.93 -16.02 18.67
N ASN A 325 -15.84 -16.27 19.61
CA ASN A 325 -16.44 -17.58 19.81
C ASN A 325 -17.40 -17.95 18.67
N SER A 326 -18.13 -17.00 18.09
CA SER A 326 -19.00 -17.25 16.93
C SER A 326 -18.23 -17.65 15.66
N MET A 327 -16.94 -17.32 15.55
CA MET A 327 -16.12 -17.80 14.44
C MET A 327 -16.14 -19.33 14.29
N ALA A 328 -16.21 -20.06 15.42
CA ALA A 328 -16.29 -21.52 15.41
C ALA A 328 -17.63 -22.01 14.86
N THR A 329 -18.74 -21.35 15.22
CA THR A 329 -20.08 -21.69 14.72
C THR A 329 -20.22 -21.41 13.23
N ASP A 330 -19.51 -20.40 12.72
CA ASP A 330 -19.55 -20.00 11.31
C ASP A 330 -18.52 -20.76 10.42
N CYS A 331 -17.81 -21.72 11.03
CA CYS A 331 -16.76 -22.53 10.43
C CYS A 331 -15.61 -21.70 9.84
N ILE A 332 -15.20 -20.63 10.54
CA ILE A 332 -14.11 -19.74 10.13
C ILE A 332 -12.93 -19.92 11.09
N LEU A 333 -11.79 -20.31 10.54
CA LEU A 333 -10.57 -20.48 11.32
C LEU A 333 -9.91 -19.12 11.62
N PRO A 334 -9.61 -18.81 12.89
CA PRO A 334 -8.88 -17.60 13.23
C PRO A 334 -7.41 -17.71 12.79
N ASN A 335 -6.88 -16.63 12.24
CA ASN A 335 -5.48 -16.52 11.86
C ASN A 335 -4.66 -15.76 12.93
N CYS A 336 -3.34 -15.67 12.73
CA CYS A 336 -2.43 -14.97 13.64
C CYS A 336 -2.89 -13.53 13.96
N ARG A 337 -3.37 -12.80 12.94
CA ARG A 337 -3.85 -11.42 13.11
C ARG A 337 -5.01 -11.31 14.11
N ILE A 338 -5.94 -12.26 14.10
CA ILE A 338 -7.09 -12.27 15.02
C ILE A 338 -6.63 -12.50 16.46
N PHE A 339 -5.73 -13.47 16.68
CA PHE A 339 -5.15 -13.69 18.00
C PHE A 339 -4.37 -12.46 18.50
N ASN A 340 -3.58 -11.82 17.64
CA ASN A 340 -2.85 -10.60 17.99
C ASN A 340 -3.78 -9.45 18.41
N ILE A 341 -4.94 -9.29 17.76
CA ILE A 341 -5.96 -8.31 18.15
C ILE A 341 -6.45 -8.58 19.57
N LEU A 342 -6.85 -9.82 19.86
CA LEU A 342 -7.38 -10.22 21.17
C LEU A 342 -6.35 -10.07 22.29
N ILE A 343 -5.13 -10.54 22.06
CA ILE A 343 -4.02 -10.45 23.03
C ILE A 343 -3.72 -8.98 23.33
N ASN A 344 -3.57 -8.14 22.30
CA ASN A 344 -3.33 -6.71 22.46
C ASN A 344 -4.47 -6.01 23.20
N ALA A 345 -5.72 -6.36 22.92
CA ALA A 345 -6.89 -5.79 23.60
C ALA A 345 -6.86 -6.10 25.10
N TYR A 346 -6.69 -7.38 25.48
CA TYR A 346 -6.62 -7.77 26.89
C TYR A 346 -5.40 -7.18 27.60
N ALA A 347 -4.25 -7.14 26.93
CA ALA A 347 -3.02 -6.52 27.44
C ALA A 347 -3.21 -5.03 27.75
N LYS A 348 -3.79 -4.26 26.82
CA LYS A 348 -4.06 -2.83 27.01
C LYS A 348 -5.07 -2.56 28.14
N SER A 349 -5.99 -3.49 28.37
CA SER A 349 -6.95 -3.41 29.49
C SER A 349 -6.38 -3.95 30.81
N GLY A 350 -5.09 -4.29 30.90
CA GLY A 350 -4.44 -4.81 32.11
C GLY A 350 -4.83 -6.25 32.48
N LYS A 351 -5.60 -6.94 31.63
CA LYS A 351 -6.10 -8.30 31.88
C LYS A 351 -5.12 -9.35 31.34
N LEU A 352 -3.89 -9.36 31.86
CA LEU A 352 -2.80 -10.21 31.35
C LEU A 352 -3.13 -11.71 31.44
N ASP A 353 -3.85 -12.16 32.47
CA ASP A 353 -4.27 -13.56 32.59
C ASP A 353 -5.11 -14.00 31.37
N LYS A 354 -6.04 -13.14 30.94
CA LYS A 354 -6.86 -13.39 29.75
C LYS A 354 -6.03 -13.32 28.48
N ALA A 355 -5.08 -12.38 28.39
CA ALA A 355 -4.17 -12.31 27.25
C ALA A 355 -3.35 -13.61 27.11
N MET A 356 -2.89 -14.18 28.22
CA MET A 356 -2.16 -15.46 28.22
C MET A 356 -3.03 -16.67 27.94
N LEU A 357 -4.30 -16.66 28.35
CA LEU A 357 -5.26 -17.69 27.93
C LEU A 357 -5.43 -17.71 26.41
N ILE A 358 -5.58 -16.53 25.79
CA ILE A 358 -5.66 -16.41 24.33
C ILE A 358 -4.35 -16.85 23.65
N PHE A 359 -3.18 -16.49 24.22
CA PHE A 359 -1.88 -16.93 23.72
C PHE A 359 -1.73 -18.46 23.74
N LYS A 360 -2.19 -19.13 24.80
CA LYS A 360 -2.19 -20.60 24.89
C LYS A 360 -3.18 -21.23 23.90
N GLU A 361 -4.37 -20.64 23.75
CA GLU A 361 -5.37 -21.10 22.80
C GLU A 361 -4.87 -21.00 21.35
N MET A 362 -4.08 -19.98 21.03
CA MET A 362 -3.42 -19.83 19.72
C MET A 362 -2.58 -21.06 19.35
N HIS A 363 -1.74 -21.52 20.28
CA HIS A 363 -0.96 -22.75 20.10
C HIS A 363 -1.83 -23.99 19.99
N LYS A 364 -2.87 -24.10 20.83
CA LYS A 364 -3.80 -25.25 20.80
C LYS A 364 -4.51 -25.39 19.46
N ARG A 365 -4.80 -24.27 18.79
CA ARG A 365 -5.40 -24.25 17.44
C ARG A 365 -4.36 -24.39 16.31
N GLY A 366 -3.10 -24.67 16.63
CA GLY A 366 -2.03 -24.85 15.66
C GLY A 366 -1.58 -23.55 14.98
N VAL A 367 -1.94 -22.37 15.50
CA VAL A 367 -1.49 -21.09 14.97
C VAL A 367 -0.19 -20.71 15.66
N SER A 368 0.88 -20.50 14.88
CA SER A 368 2.19 -20.17 15.42
C SER A 368 2.30 -18.67 15.74
N PRO A 369 2.72 -18.28 16.95
CA PRO A 369 3.00 -16.89 17.29
C PRO A 369 4.07 -16.27 16.40
N ASP A 370 3.87 -15.02 16.00
CA ASP A 370 4.85 -14.26 15.23
C ASP A 370 5.57 -13.22 16.11
N VAL A 371 6.45 -12.44 15.48
CA VAL A 371 7.18 -11.35 16.14
C VAL A 371 6.24 -10.33 16.79
N VAL A 372 5.08 -10.08 16.18
CA VAL A 372 4.09 -9.13 16.71
C VAL A 372 3.40 -9.71 17.93
N THR A 373 3.08 -11.01 17.93
CA THR A 373 2.49 -11.71 19.08
C THR A 373 3.40 -11.59 20.29
N TYR A 374 4.67 -12.01 20.15
CA TYR A 374 5.64 -11.96 21.25
C TYR A 374 5.93 -10.53 21.68
N SER A 375 6.13 -9.60 20.74
CA SER A 375 6.36 -8.19 21.07
C SER A 375 5.22 -7.60 21.89
N THR A 376 3.97 -7.96 21.61
CA THR A 376 2.80 -7.47 22.34
C THR A 376 2.79 -7.98 23.77
N VAL A 377 2.98 -9.29 23.96
CA VAL A 377 2.96 -9.94 25.28
C VAL A 377 4.14 -9.48 26.15
N ILE A 378 5.35 -9.44 25.58
CA ILE A 378 6.56 -8.98 26.27
C ILE A 378 6.41 -7.53 26.71
N HIS A 379 5.96 -6.63 25.82
CA HIS A 379 5.71 -5.23 26.17
C HIS A 379 4.69 -5.10 27.31
N ALA A 380 3.62 -5.89 27.27
CA ALA A 380 2.58 -5.84 28.29
C ALA A 380 3.09 -6.29 29.67
N PHE A 381 3.88 -7.36 29.74
CA PHE A 381 4.51 -7.80 31.00
C PHE A 381 5.57 -6.83 31.51
N CYS A 382 6.37 -6.25 30.61
CA CYS A 382 7.34 -5.20 30.94
C CYS A 382 6.67 -4.01 31.59
N LYS A 383 5.53 -3.56 31.03
CA LYS A 383 4.77 -2.42 31.58
C LYS A 383 4.18 -2.70 32.97
N MET A 384 3.85 -3.96 33.27
CA MET A 384 3.29 -4.36 34.57
C MET A 384 4.36 -4.76 35.60
N GLY A 385 5.65 -4.70 35.26
CA GLY A 385 6.76 -5.06 36.14
C GLY A 385 6.99 -6.56 36.31
N SER A 386 6.25 -7.42 35.62
CA SER A 386 6.46 -8.88 35.64
C SER A 386 7.60 -9.28 34.69
N LEU A 387 8.80 -8.79 34.97
CA LEU A 387 9.97 -8.91 34.09
C LEU A 387 10.43 -10.36 33.89
N ASP A 388 10.26 -11.22 34.88
CA ASP A 388 10.58 -12.66 34.78
C ASP A 388 9.75 -13.34 33.67
N ILE A 389 8.45 -13.05 33.63
CA ILE A 389 7.53 -13.61 32.62
C ILE A 389 7.86 -13.00 31.24
N ALA A 390 8.22 -11.71 31.19
CA ALA A 390 8.65 -11.07 29.95
C ALA A 390 9.90 -11.76 29.37
N MET A 391 10.88 -12.09 30.22
CA MET A 391 12.09 -12.79 29.81
C MET A 391 11.84 -14.25 29.44
N ASP A 392 10.98 -14.97 30.16
CA ASP A 392 10.53 -16.31 29.77
C ASP A 392 9.92 -16.30 28.35
N LYS A 393 9.07 -15.32 28.06
CA LYS A 393 8.46 -15.17 26.73
C LYS A 393 9.46 -14.77 25.65
N PHE A 394 10.48 -13.98 26.00
CA PHE A 394 11.59 -13.66 25.09
C PHE A 394 12.43 -14.89 24.76
N ASN A 395 12.77 -15.70 25.77
CA ASN A 395 13.53 -16.95 25.56
C ASN A 395 12.70 -17.93 24.71
N GLN A 396 11.41 -18.09 25.03
CA GLN A 396 10.49 -18.90 24.22
C GLN A 396 10.43 -18.43 22.76
N MET A 397 10.46 -17.12 22.50
CA MET A 397 10.50 -16.55 21.16
C MET A 397 11.76 -17.01 20.40
N VAL A 398 12.92 -16.96 21.05
CA VAL A 398 14.21 -17.38 20.48
C VAL A 398 14.24 -18.89 20.23
N ASP A 399 13.78 -19.69 21.19
CA ASP A 399 13.75 -21.16 21.10
C ASP A 399 12.84 -21.66 19.97
N MET A 400 11.74 -20.96 19.74
CA MET A 400 10.82 -21.23 18.62
C MET A 400 11.35 -20.73 17.26
N GLY A 401 12.56 -20.17 17.21
CA GLY A 401 13.20 -19.67 15.99
C GLY A 401 12.62 -18.35 15.48
N VAL A 402 11.78 -17.66 16.26
CA VAL A 402 11.22 -16.37 15.90
C VAL A 402 12.25 -15.29 16.24
N ARG A 403 12.82 -14.64 15.21
CA ARG A 403 13.91 -13.67 15.42
C ARG A 403 13.39 -12.39 16.10
N PRO A 404 13.92 -12.01 17.29
CA PRO A 404 13.59 -10.74 17.92
C PRO A 404 13.97 -9.56 17.02
N ASN A 405 13.13 -8.54 16.99
CA ASN A 405 13.42 -7.29 16.30
C ASN A 405 13.74 -6.17 17.31
N ALA A 406 14.07 -4.98 16.81
CA ALA A 406 14.40 -3.84 17.66
C ALA A 406 13.27 -3.47 18.64
N THR A 407 12.00 -3.62 18.25
CA THR A 407 10.84 -3.32 19.10
C THR A 407 10.77 -4.20 20.34
N VAL A 408 11.13 -5.48 20.23
CA VAL A 408 11.17 -6.42 21.35
C VAL A 408 12.27 -6.01 22.35
N TYR A 409 13.48 -5.73 21.87
CA TYR A 409 14.58 -5.25 22.71
C TYR A 409 14.24 -3.92 23.38
N HIS A 410 13.70 -2.95 22.64
CA HIS A 410 13.26 -1.68 23.21
C HIS A 410 12.22 -1.88 24.31
N SER A 411 11.27 -2.81 24.14
CA SER A 411 10.25 -3.08 25.16
C SER A 411 10.87 -3.67 26.44
N LEU A 412 11.80 -4.61 26.31
CA LEU A 412 12.51 -5.21 27.44
C LEU A 412 13.40 -4.16 28.14
N ILE A 413 14.26 -3.46 27.39
CA ILE A 413 15.14 -2.42 27.94
C ILE A 413 14.31 -1.35 28.66
N GLN A 414 13.20 -0.90 28.07
CA GLN A 414 12.28 0.03 28.71
C GLN A 414 11.74 -0.56 30.02
N GLY A 415 11.25 -1.80 30.01
CA GLY A 415 10.73 -2.47 31.21
C GLY A 415 11.76 -2.61 32.34
N PHE A 416 12.98 -3.04 32.01
CA PHE A 416 14.07 -3.17 32.99
C PHE A 416 14.52 -1.80 33.54
N CYS A 417 14.61 -0.78 32.69
CA CYS A 417 14.89 0.59 33.13
C CYS A 417 13.80 1.15 34.05
N THR A 418 12.51 0.95 33.72
CA THR A 418 11.40 1.48 34.53
C THR A 418 11.18 0.75 35.85
N HIS A 419 11.87 -0.37 36.11
CA HIS A 419 11.76 -1.13 37.36
C HIS A 419 13.11 -1.30 38.07
N GLY A 420 14.12 -0.51 37.67
CA GLY A 420 15.40 -0.38 38.39
C GLY A 420 16.46 -1.45 38.11
N ASP A 421 16.20 -2.48 37.32
CA ASP A 421 17.23 -3.49 36.97
C ASP A 421 18.03 -3.06 35.74
N LEU A 422 18.96 -2.13 35.99
CA LEU A 422 19.81 -1.54 34.97
C LEU A 422 20.94 -2.46 34.49
N VAL A 423 21.29 -3.48 35.29
CA VAL A 423 22.28 -4.48 34.90
C VAL A 423 21.75 -5.26 33.70
N LYS A 424 20.52 -5.76 33.80
CA LYS A 424 19.88 -6.48 32.70
C LYS A 424 19.60 -5.57 31.50
N ALA A 425 19.18 -4.33 31.75
CA ALA A 425 18.99 -3.34 30.68
C ALA A 425 20.29 -3.13 29.86
N LYS A 426 21.44 -3.02 30.54
CA LYS A 426 22.75 -2.90 29.89
C LYS A 426 23.10 -4.14 29.07
N GLU A 427 22.91 -5.34 29.62
CA GLU A 427 23.14 -6.61 28.92
C GLU A 427 22.33 -6.66 27.61
N LEU A 428 21.04 -6.32 27.66
CA LEU A 428 20.16 -6.31 26.50
C LEU A 428 20.60 -5.30 25.43
N VAL A 429 21.08 -4.11 25.83
CA VAL A 429 21.67 -3.14 24.89
C VAL A 429 22.92 -3.69 24.21
N THR A 430 23.78 -4.38 24.95
CA THR A 430 24.99 -5.01 24.38
C THR A 430 24.65 -6.15 23.44
N GLU A 431 23.67 -6.99 23.77
CA GLU A 431 23.19 -8.07 22.91
C GLU A 431 22.61 -7.52 21.60
N MET A 432 21.81 -6.45 21.68
CA MET A 432 21.23 -5.76 20.53
C MET A 432 22.33 -5.22 19.58
N ARG A 433 23.39 -4.64 20.14
CA ARG A 433 24.56 -4.17 19.38
C ARG A 433 25.29 -5.33 18.69
N ASN A 434 25.50 -6.44 19.40
CA ASN A 434 26.16 -7.64 18.86
C ASN A 434 25.38 -8.27 17.70
N LYS A 435 24.05 -8.15 17.70
CA LYS A 435 23.18 -8.59 16.60
C LYS A 435 23.09 -7.59 15.43
N ALA A 436 23.96 -6.58 15.39
CA ALA A 436 23.98 -5.50 14.39
C ALA A 436 22.65 -4.74 14.26
N MET A 437 21.85 -4.70 15.33
CA MET A 437 20.64 -3.88 15.40
C MET A 437 21.01 -2.46 15.83
N ARG A 438 20.21 -1.48 15.41
CA ARG A 438 20.41 -0.09 15.81
C ARG A 438 20.09 0.05 17.31
N PRO A 439 21.05 0.43 18.17
CA PRO A 439 20.81 0.56 19.60
C PRO A 439 19.81 1.70 19.91
N PRO A 440 19.25 1.74 21.13
CA PRO A 440 18.36 2.81 21.53
C PRO A 440 19.05 4.18 21.47
N ASP A 441 18.30 5.20 21.06
CA ASP A 441 18.83 6.57 20.93
C ASP A 441 18.56 7.42 22.19
N ILE A 442 19.09 8.64 22.19
CA ILE A 442 18.94 9.58 23.32
C ILE A 442 17.46 9.87 23.59
N LYS A 443 16.63 9.94 22.54
CA LYS A 443 15.19 10.20 22.65
C LYS A 443 14.45 9.06 23.35
N PHE A 444 14.85 7.81 23.11
CA PHE A 444 14.31 6.65 23.80
C PHE A 444 14.52 6.77 25.32
N PHE A 445 15.74 7.03 25.77
CA PHE A 445 16.02 7.17 27.21
C PHE A 445 15.37 8.43 27.82
N HIS A 446 15.36 9.55 27.11
CA HIS A 446 14.63 10.75 27.52
C HIS A 446 13.16 10.45 27.81
N SER A 447 12.49 9.67 26.96
CA SER A 447 11.08 9.27 27.18
C SER A 447 10.88 8.43 28.44
N ILE A 448 11.85 7.57 28.80
CA ILE A 448 11.76 6.73 30.00
C ILE A 448 11.97 7.60 31.24
N MET A 449 13.03 8.40 31.24
CA MET A 449 13.33 9.34 32.33
C MET A 449 12.16 10.30 32.56
N GLN A 450 11.49 10.75 31.49
CA GLN A 450 10.37 11.68 31.60
C GLN A 450 9.19 11.03 32.33
N ASN A 451 8.85 9.81 31.96
CA ASN A 451 7.78 9.06 32.64
C ASN A 451 8.12 8.86 34.14
N LEU A 452 9.34 8.45 34.46
CA LEU A 452 9.78 8.25 35.85
C LEU A 452 9.75 9.55 36.66
N CYS A 453 10.24 10.67 36.11
CA CYS A 453 10.17 11.98 36.76
C CYS A 453 8.71 12.42 37.00
N THR A 454 7.79 12.18 36.05
CA THR A 454 6.36 12.49 36.25
C THR A 454 5.70 11.61 37.30
N GLU A 455 6.20 10.40 37.53
CA GLU A 455 5.77 9.51 38.63
C GLU A 455 6.43 9.85 39.98
N GLY A 456 7.33 10.85 40.02
CA GLY A 456 8.10 11.22 41.22
C GLY A 456 9.29 10.30 41.51
N ARG A 457 9.61 9.36 40.61
CA ARG A 457 10.70 8.37 40.73
C ARG A 457 12.01 8.93 40.17
N VAL A 458 12.45 10.07 40.68
CA VAL A 458 13.57 10.84 40.12
C VAL A 458 14.92 10.14 40.32
N ILE A 459 15.08 9.36 41.40
CA ILE A 459 16.29 8.56 41.64
C ILE A 459 16.51 7.55 40.51
N GLU A 460 15.47 6.81 40.12
CA GLU A 460 15.58 5.85 39.01
C GLU A 460 15.84 6.53 37.67
N ALA A 461 15.29 7.74 37.46
CA ALA A 461 15.61 8.54 36.28
C ALA A 461 17.10 8.94 36.26
N ARG A 462 17.69 9.26 37.41
CA ARG A 462 19.14 9.52 37.53
C ARG A 462 19.97 8.26 37.27
N ASP A 463 19.54 7.11 37.78
CA ASP A 463 20.25 5.85 37.52
C ASP A 463 20.27 5.51 36.01
N ILE A 464 19.22 5.89 35.27
CA ILE A 464 19.20 5.78 33.79
C ILE A 464 20.23 6.73 33.14
N LEU A 465 20.43 7.94 33.65
CA LEU A 465 21.49 8.83 33.17
C LEU A 465 22.86 8.17 33.31
N ASP A 466 23.12 7.52 34.47
CA ASP A 466 24.36 6.79 34.69
C ASP A 466 24.50 5.61 33.72
N LEU A 467 23.41 4.88 33.44
CA LEU A 467 23.39 3.84 32.42
C LEU A 467 23.73 4.39 31.02
N MET A 468 23.19 5.55 30.63
CA MET A 468 23.49 6.18 29.35
C MET A 468 24.99 6.51 29.21
N LEU A 469 25.60 7.06 30.26
CA LEU A 469 27.02 7.34 30.32
C LEU A 469 27.85 6.05 30.19
N HIS A 470 27.46 4.98 30.88
CA HIS A 470 28.13 3.66 30.81
C HIS A 470 28.01 2.98 29.44
N ILE A 471 26.95 3.25 28.67
CA ILE A 471 26.77 2.73 27.30
C ILE A 471 27.59 3.54 26.28
N GLY A 472 28.16 4.68 26.70
CA GLY A 472 28.96 5.59 25.87
C GLY A 472 28.13 6.64 25.14
N MET A 473 26.91 6.92 25.61
CA MET A 473 26.07 7.98 25.07
C MET A 473 26.44 9.32 25.70
N ARG A 474 26.35 10.40 24.92
CA ARG A 474 26.50 11.77 25.43
C ARG A 474 25.12 12.35 25.68
N PRO A 475 24.70 12.56 26.94
CA PRO A 475 23.44 13.22 27.26
C PRO A 475 23.44 14.66 26.72
N ASP A 476 22.27 15.13 26.32
CA ASP A 476 22.07 16.50 25.84
C ASP A 476 21.43 17.38 26.93
N VAL A 477 21.44 18.70 26.73
CA VAL A 477 20.83 19.67 27.65
C VAL A 477 19.38 19.33 28.03
N PRO A 478 18.50 18.87 27.09
CA PRO A 478 17.15 18.40 27.44
C PRO A 478 17.10 17.33 28.54
N ILE A 479 18.03 16.38 28.58
CA ILE A 479 18.06 15.34 29.62
C ILE A 479 18.39 15.92 31.01
N PHE A 480 19.34 16.84 31.09
CA PHE A 480 19.66 17.50 32.37
C PHE A 480 18.51 18.38 32.85
N ASN A 481 17.88 19.14 31.96
CA ASN A 481 16.69 19.94 32.27
C ASN A 481 15.53 19.07 32.79
N LEU A 482 15.36 17.88 32.23
CA LEU A 482 14.34 16.93 32.66
C LEU A 482 14.55 16.45 34.10
N LEU A 483 15.80 16.11 34.47
CA LEU A 483 16.13 15.71 35.85
C LEU A 483 16.00 16.87 36.83
N ILE A 484 16.46 18.08 36.47
CA ILE A 484 16.28 19.28 37.29
C ILE A 484 14.78 19.53 37.53
N GLY A 485 13.97 19.46 36.48
CA GLY A 485 12.50 19.56 36.59
C GLY A 485 11.91 18.47 37.48
N GLY A 486 12.38 17.23 37.38
CA GLY A 486 12.01 16.11 38.24
C GLY A 486 12.31 16.37 39.72
N TYR A 487 13.56 16.74 40.06
CA TYR A 487 13.96 17.04 41.44
C TYR A 487 13.16 18.22 42.04
N CYS A 488 12.88 19.24 41.24
CA CYS A 488 12.00 20.34 41.64
C CYS A 488 10.57 19.87 41.97
N LEU A 489 10.01 18.89 41.24
CA LEU A 489 8.68 18.34 41.49
C LEU A 489 8.62 17.56 42.82
N VAL A 490 9.70 16.87 43.20
CA VAL A 490 9.81 16.13 44.47
C VAL A 490 10.25 17.03 45.64
N ARG A 491 10.53 18.32 45.38
CA ARG A 491 11.00 19.34 46.34
C ARG A 491 12.42 19.09 46.88
N GLU A 492 13.24 18.33 46.16
CA GLU A 492 14.64 18.06 46.48
C GLU A 492 15.56 19.09 45.79
N MET A 493 15.54 20.34 46.27
CA MET A 493 16.22 21.46 45.61
C MET A 493 17.76 21.37 45.65
N GLU A 494 18.35 20.72 46.66
CA GLU A 494 19.80 20.55 46.76
C GLU A 494 20.38 19.62 45.69
N ASP A 495 19.62 18.59 45.31
CA ASP A 495 20.03 17.68 44.24
C ASP A 495 19.76 18.28 42.85
N ALA A 496 18.74 19.14 42.73
CA ALA A 496 18.52 19.93 41.52
C ALA A 496 19.69 20.89 41.23
N THR A 497 20.29 21.52 42.24
CA THR A 497 21.44 22.42 42.05
C THR A 497 22.71 21.66 41.65
N LYS A 498 22.92 20.45 42.15
CA LYS A 498 24.09 19.61 41.78
C LYS A 498 24.09 19.18 40.31
N MET A 499 22.96 19.23 39.62
CA MET A 499 22.88 18.88 38.19
C MET A 499 23.32 20.03 37.26
N PHE A 500 23.59 21.24 37.79
CA PHE A 500 24.14 22.37 37.03
C PHE A 500 25.68 22.37 36.96
N ASP A 501 26.34 21.70 37.91
CA ASP A 501 27.79 21.52 37.97
C ASP A 501 28.24 20.36 37.07
#